data_AF-A0A2N0ET85-F1
#
_entry.id   AF-A0A2N0ET85-F1
#
_cell.length_a   1.000
_cell.length_b   1.000
_cell.length_c   1.000
_cell.angle_alpha   90.00
_cell.angle_beta   90.00
_cell.angle_gamma   90.00
#
_symmetry.space_group_name_H-M   'P 1'
#
loop_
_entity.id
_entity.type
_entity.pdbx_description
1 polymer ?
#
loop_
_entity_poly.entity_id
_entity_poly.type
_entity_poly.pdbx_seq_one_letter_code
_entity_poly.pdbx_strand_id
1 'polypeptide(L)'
;MQKTAKVLLQKLKTIERNRVYLYIVVYLLWGILMNAFGHYTEIAKFTYWWQIIPTYILYMVPISILLRGYDFFTQYAYGLVAMALLEFGGYTMGTSYIYPNNFLDKTFGPHVFALAMALFFALYFPLGNMLVNKLYKLLFAKNKK
;
A
#
# COMPACT_ATOMS: atom_id res chain seq x y z
N MET A 1 25.71 -2.84 4.49
CA MET A 1 24.41 -2.32 5.00
C MET A 1 24.31 -0.79 5.06
N GLN A 2 25.27 -0.06 5.66
CA GLN A 2 25.17 1.41 5.81
C GLN A 2 25.02 2.19 4.50
N LYS A 3 25.69 1.76 3.42
CA LYS A 3 25.62 2.39 2.08
C LYS A 3 24.22 2.28 1.46
N THR A 4 23.58 1.11 1.57
CA THR A 4 22.24 0.85 1.01
C THR A 4 21.16 1.66 1.70
N ALA A 5 21.17 1.71 3.05
CA ALA A 5 20.21 2.50 3.82
C ALA A 5 20.31 4.00 3.48
N LYS A 6 21.53 4.53 3.35
CA LYS A 6 21.75 5.92 2.92
C LYS A 6 21.16 6.21 1.53
N VAL A 7 21.31 5.29 0.58
CA VAL A 7 20.73 5.42 -0.77
C VAL A 7 19.20 5.45 -0.73
N LEU A 8 18.57 4.58 0.06
CA LEU A 8 17.10 4.57 0.22
C LEU A 8 16.59 5.86 0.85
N LEU A 9 17.25 6.32 1.92
CA LEU A 9 16.95 7.61 2.56
C LEU A 9 17.11 8.79 1.60
N GLN A 10 18.13 8.75 0.75
CA GLN A 10 18.34 9.79 -0.25
C GLN A 10 17.23 9.78 -1.31
N LYS A 11 16.78 8.62 -1.78
CA LYS A 11 15.62 8.51 -2.68
C LYS A 11 14.34 9.10 -2.09
N LEU A 12 14.13 8.99 -0.78
CA LEU A 12 12.98 9.60 -0.10
C LEU A 12 13.13 11.12 0.00
N LYS A 13 14.33 11.62 0.32
CA LYS A 13 14.58 13.06 0.51
C LYS A 13 14.60 13.87 -0.78
N THR A 14 14.95 13.28 -1.92
CA THR A 14 15.08 14.00 -3.20
C THR A 14 13.75 14.27 -3.90
N ILE A 15 12.62 13.93 -3.28
CA ILE A 15 11.32 14.02 -3.92
C ILE A 15 10.68 15.37 -3.66
N GLU A 16 10.16 15.95 -4.73
CA GLU A 16 9.39 17.17 -4.67
C GLU A 16 8.19 17.05 -3.72
N ARG A 17 8.01 18.06 -2.88
CA ARG A 17 6.95 18.10 -1.85
C ARG A 17 5.56 17.85 -2.44
N ASN A 18 5.24 18.46 -3.58
CA ASN A 18 3.95 18.30 -4.27
C ASN A 18 3.66 16.84 -4.63
N ARG A 19 4.69 16.08 -5.01
CA ARG A 19 4.54 14.66 -5.32
C ARG A 19 4.32 13.84 -4.07
N VAL A 20 5.01 14.16 -2.96
CA VAL A 20 4.76 13.50 -1.66
C VAL A 20 3.32 13.75 -1.19
N TYR A 21 2.80 14.98 -1.30
CA TYR A 21 1.41 15.26 -0.95
C TYR A 21 0.43 14.46 -1.81
N LEU A 22 0.69 14.32 -3.11
CA LEU A 22 -0.13 13.45 -3.97
C LEU A 22 -0.10 11.99 -3.51
N TYR A 23 1.07 11.45 -3.14
CA TYR A 23 1.15 10.11 -2.57
C TYR A 23 0.29 9.98 -1.31
N ILE A 24 0.41 10.91 -0.38
CA ILE A 24 -0.35 10.91 0.88
C ILE A 24 -1.85 10.92 0.59
N VAL A 25 -2.32 11.84 -0.27
CA VAL A 25 -3.75 11.95 -0.60
C VAL A 25 -4.26 10.68 -1.30
N VAL A 26 -3.55 10.18 -2.31
CA VAL A 26 -3.96 8.98 -3.04
C VAL A 26 -4.03 7.78 -2.11
N TYR A 27 -3.01 7.52 -1.30
CA TYR A 27 -2.97 6.36 -0.40
C TYR A 27 -3.97 6.50 0.75
N LEU A 28 -4.19 7.71 1.28
CA LEU A 28 -5.20 7.93 2.31
C LEU A 28 -6.62 7.65 1.79
N LEU A 29 -6.96 8.18 0.62
CA LEU A 29 -8.26 7.91 -0.02
C LEU A 29 -8.43 6.42 -0.31
N TRP A 30 -7.38 5.77 -0.80
CA TRP A 30 -7.37 4.33 -1.01
C TRP A 30 -7.60 3.57 0.29
N GLY A 31 -6.92 3.97 1.38
CA GLY A 31 -7.08 3.33 2.68
C GLY A 31 -8.47 3.48 3.29
N ILE A 32 -9.08 4.66 3.16
CA ILE A 32 -10.47 4.89 3.57
C ILE A 32 -11.42 4.00 2.74
N LEU A 33 -11.26 4.00 1.41
CA LEU A 33 -12.08 3.20 0.51
C LEU A 33 -11.99 1.71 0.84
N MET A 34 -10.79 1.20 1.07
CA MET A 34 -10.56 -0.23 1.29
C MET A 34 -10.95 -0.67 2.69
N ASN A 35 -10.78 0.18 3.69
CA ASN A 35 -11.33 -0.08 5.01
C ASN A 35 -12.86 -0.16 4.95
N ALA A 36 -13.52 0.78 4.26
CA ALA A 36 -14.96 0.76 4.07
C ALA A 36 -15.41 -0.48 3.26
N PHE A 37 -14.69 -0.82 2.19
CA PHE A 37 -14.97 -2.00 1.38
C PHE A 37 -14.84 -3.30 2.19
N GLY A 38 -13.78 -3.44 2.97
CA GLY A 38 -13.56 -4.62 3.82
C GLY A 38 -14.65 -4.79 4.88
N HIS A 39 -15.13 -3.68 5.46
CA HIS A 39 -16.30 -3.68 6.34
C HIS A 39 -17.59 -4.05 5.62
N TYR A 40 -17.87 -3.44 4.47
CA TYR A 40 -19.09 -3.66 3.69
C TYR A 40 -19.20 -5.10 3.16
N THR A 41 -18.08 -5.66 2.73
CA THR A 41 -18.01 -7.03 2.19
C THR A 41 -17.75 -8.09 3.27
N GLU A 42 -17.55 -7.66 4.52
CA GLU A 42 -17.22 -8.54 5.65
C GLU A 42 -16.06 -9.49 5.31
N ILE A 43 -14.97 -8.95 4.75
CA ILE A 43 -13.75 -9.72 4.44
C ILE A 43 -12.74 -9.56 5.56
N ALA A 44 -12.27 -8.33 5.75
CA ALA A 44 -11.33 -7.95 6.80
C ALA A 44 -11.57 -6.50 7.23
N LYS A 45 -11.17 -6.18 8.46
CA LYS A 45 -11.15 -4.81 8.98
C LYS A 45 -9.92 -4.57 9.85
N PHE A 46 -9.52 -3.31 9.99
CA PHE A 46 -8.63 -2.94 11.08
C PHE A 46 -9.37 -3.03 12.42
N THR A 47 -8.61 -3.31 13.47
CA THR A 47 -9.13 -3.30 14.84
C THR A 47 -9.55 -1.87 15.25
N TYR A 48 -8.81 -0.86 14.79
CA TYR A 48 -9.06 0.56 15.03
C TYR A 48 -8.96 1.37 13.73
N TRP A 49 -9.86 2.33 13.54
CA TRP A 49 -9.93 3.15 12.32
C TRP A 49 -8.65 3.96 12.05
N TRP A 50 -7.96 4.40 13.11
CA TRP A 50 -6.75 5.23 12.99
C TRP A 50 -5.59 4.47 12.34
N GLN A 51 -5.63 3.13 12.30
CA GLN A 51 -4.62 2.28 11.67
C GLN A 51 -4.48 2.52 10.16
N ILE A 52 -5.46 3.16 9.52
CA ILE A 52 -5.34 3.60 8.13
C ILE A 52 -4.10 4.49 7.96
N ILE A 53 -3.81 5.38 8.92
CA ILE A 53 -2.67 6.30 8.86
C ILE A 53 -1.32 5.56 8.87
N PRO A 54 -0.95 4.76 9.89
CA PRO A 54 0.33 4.06 9.89
C PRO A 54 0.46 3.08 8.72
N THR A 55 -0.62 2.40 8.33
CA THR A 55 -0.57 1.44 7.23
C THR A 55 -0.40 2.14 5.88
N TYR A 56 -1.30 3.04 5.50
CA TYR A 56 -1.29 3.61 4.16
C TYR A 56 -0.27 4.75 4.02
N ILE A 57 -0.11 5.58 5.05
CA ILE A 57 0.77 6.75 4.98
C ILE A 57 2.18 6.40 5.46
N LEU A 58 2.35 5.84 6.67
CA LEU A 58 3.70 5.65 7.22
C LEU A 58 4.41 4.43 6.64
N TYR A 59 3.67 3.40 6.23
CA TYR A 59 4.24 2.17 5.67
C TYR A 59 4.21 2.17 4.14
N MET A 60 3.03 2.28 3.52
CA MET A 60 2.91 2.09 2.07
C MET A 60 3.48 3.25 1.23
N VAL A 61 3.30 4.52 1.63
CA VAL A 61 3.82 5.66 0.84
C VAL A 61 5.36 5.62 0.69
N PRO A 62 6.17 5.46 1.77
CA PRO A 62 7.62 5.34 1.62
C PRO A 62 8.03 4.19 0.70
N ILE A 63 7.37 3.04 0.82
CA ILE A 63 7.66 1.87 -0.02
C ILE A 63 7.31 2.16 -1.47
N SER A 64 6.12 2.70 -1.75
CA SER A 64 5.71 3.07 -3.11
C SER A 64 6.71 4.03 -3.74
N ILE A 65 7.14 5.03 -2.98
CA ILE A 65 8.13 6.00 -3.41
C ILE A 65 9.47 5.31 -3.76
N LEU A 66 9.96 4.40 -2.91
CA LEU A 66 11.21 3.68 -3.16
C LEU A 66 11.12 2.82 -4.43
N LEU A 67 9.94 2.29 -4.71
CA LEU A 67 9.65 1.41 -5.84
C LEU A 67 9.34 2.16 -7.15
N ARG A 68 9.01 3.45 -7.10
CA ARG A 68 8.49 4.23 -8.25
C ARG A 68 9.33 4.19 -9.54
N GLY A 69 10.64 3.94 -9.41
CA GLY A 69 11.59 3.96 -10.51
C GLY A 69 11.77 2.63 -11.23
N TYR A 70 11.12 1.56 -10.73
CA TYR A 70 11.17 0.23 -11.34
C TYR A 70 9.98 0.01 -12.28
N ASP A 71 10.03 -1.04 -13.11
CA ASP A 71 8.89 -1.46 -13.93
C ASP A 71 7.76 -2.07 -13.07
N PHE A 72 6.58 -2.24 -13.67
CA PHE A 72 5.38 -2.71 -12.98
C PHE A 72 5.60 -4.04 -12.24
N PHE A 73 6.23 -5.02 -12.88
CA PHE A 73 6.40 -6.36 -12.31
C PHE A 73 7.40 -6.33 -11.15
N THR A 74 8.51 -5.59 -11.31
CA THR A 74 9.49 -5.42 -10.24
C THR A 74 8.89 -4.69 -9.02
N GLN A 75 8.05 -3.68 -9.26
CA GLN A 75 7.31 -3.02 -8.18
C GLN A 75 6.37 -3.99 -7.46
N TYR A 76 5.65 -4.82 -8.20
CA TYR A 76 4.79 -5.85 -7.63
C TYR A 76 5.58 -6.87 -6.81
N ALA A 77 6.70 -7.39 -7.33
CA ALA A 77 7.53 -8.38 -6.65
C ALA A 77 8.12 -7.86 -5.33
N TYR A 78 8.66 -6.64 -5.31
CA TYR A 78 9.12 -6.03 -4.05
C TYR A 78 7.95 -5.62 -3.14
N GLY A 79 6.83 -5.22 -3.74
CA GLY A 79 5.58 -4.96 -3.05
C GLY A 79 5.04 -6.17 -2.31
N LEU A 80 5.16 -7.37 -2.89
CA LEU A 80 4.78 -8.63 -2.25
C LEU A 80 5.56 -8.87 -0.97
N VAL A 81 6.87 -8.62 -0.97
CA VAL A 81 7.70 -8.77 0.24
C VAL A 81 7.22 -7.81 1.33
N ALA A 82 6.93 -6.56 0.98
CA ALA A 82 6.38 -5.59 1.92
C ALA A 82 5.00 -6.01 2.45
N MET A 83 4.08 -6.38 1.58
CA MET A 83 2.73 -6.78 2.01
C MET A 83 2.72 -8.06 2.81
N ALA A 84 3.56 -9.05 2.46
CA ALA A 84 3.66 -10.28 3.23
C ALA A 84 4.05 -9.99 4.69
N LEU A 85 5.01 -9.07 4.92
CA LEU A 85 5.39 -8.64 6.27
C LEU A 85 4.26 -7.89 6.97
N LEU A 86 3.57 -7.00 6.26
CA LEU A 86 2.48 -6.20 6.82
C LEU A 86 1.27 -7.07 7.20
N GLU A 87 0.82 -7.94 6.31
CA GLU A 87 -0.31 -8.85 6.55
C GLU A 87 0.04 -9.86 7.65
N PHE A 88 1.22 -10.49 7.58
CA PHE A 88 1.68 -11.41 8.62
C PHE A 88 1.72 -10.73 9.98
N GLY A 89 2.36 -9.56 10.09
CA GLY A 89 2.42 -8.81 11.34
C GLY A 89 1.04 -8.35 11.81
N GLY A 90 0.21 -7.87 10.88
CA GLY A 90 -1.13 -7.37 11.14
C GLY A 90 -2.02 -8.38 11.84
N TYR A 91 -2.11 -9.60 11.28
CA TYR A 91 -2.91 -10.69 11.87
C TYR A 91 -2.24 -11.29 13.10
N THR A 92 -0.91 -11.48 13.10
CA THR A 92 -0.20 -12.05 14.26
C THR A 92 -0.37 -11.17 15.51
N MET A 93 -0.37 -9.85 15.34
CA MET A 93 -0.57 -8.90 16.44
C MET A 93 -2.05 -8.61 16.75
N GLY A 94 -3.01 -9.22 16.04
CA GLY A 94 -4.44 -8.97 16.25
C GLY A 94 -4.89 -7.54 15.90
N THR A 95 -4.10 -6.85 15.07
CA THR A 95 -4.38 -5.47 14.63
C THR A 95 -5.23 -5.43 13.35
N SER A 96 -5.39 -6.58 12.70
CA SER A 96 -6.31 -6.81 11.60
C SER A 96 -7.20 -8.01 11.95
N TYR A 97 -8.49 -7.88 11.68
CA TYR A 97 -9.50 -8.88 12.00
C TYR A 97 -10.08 -9.46 10.71
N ILE A 98 -10.14 -10.79 10.65
CA ILE A 98 -10.76 -11.56 9.57
C ILE A 98 -12.20 -11.85 9.98
N TYR A 99 -13.16 -11.48 9.13
CA TYR A 99 -14.56 -11.80 9.41
C TYR A 99 -14.81 -13.31 9.26
N PRO A 100 -15.53 -13.94 10.20
CA PRO A 100 -15.83 -15.36 10.12
C PRO A 100 -16.76 -15.64 8.93
N ASN A 101 -16.58 -16.78 8.28
CA ASN A 101 -17.40 -17.22 7.14
C ASN A 101 -17.40 -16.24 5.94
N ASN A 102 -16.34 -15.44 5.79
CA ASN A 102 -16.18 -14.57 4.64
C ASN A 102 -16.04 -15.37 3.32
N PHE A 103 -16.26 -14.71 2.19
CA PHE A 103 -16.25 -15.39 0.89
C PHE A 103 -14.88 -16.00 0.53
N LEU A 104 -13.78 -15.35 0.90
CA LEU A 104 -12.43 -15.87 0.63
C LEU A 104 -12.16 -17.14 1.45
N ASP A 105 -12.52 -17.14 2.73
CA ASP A 105 -12.40 -18.33 3.60
C ASP A 105 -13.23 -19.50 3.07
N LYS A 106 -14.45 -19.25 2.58
CA LYS A 106 -15.32 -20.29 1.99
C LYS A 106 -14.77 -20.84 0.68
N THR A 107 -14.13 -19.99 -0.13
CA THR A 107 -13.68 -20.36 -1.47
C THR A 107 -12.32 -21.06 -1.46
N PHE A 108 -11.40 -20.58 -0.62
CA PHE A 108 -10.01 -21.02 -0.63
C PHE A 108 -9.54 -21.66 0.69
N GLY A 109 -10.34 -21.56 1.75
CA GLY A 109 -10.00 -22.02 3.09
C GLY A 109 -9.30 -20.96 3.94
N PRO A 110 -9.33 -21.11 5.28
CA PRO A 110 -8.81 -20.10 6.21
C PRO A 110 -7.28 -19.96 6.17
N HIS A 111 -6.55 -20.99 5.74
CA HIS A 111 -5.09 -21.00 5.77
C HIS A 111 -4.42 -20.13 4.70
N VAL A 112 -5.15 -19.70 3.67
CA VAL A 112 -4.60 -18.94 2.55
C VAL A 112 -5.06 -17.48 2.54
N PHE A 113 -5.85 -17.06 3.53
CA PHE A 113 -6.40 -15.71 3.60
C PHE A 113 -5.30 -14.64 3.57
N ALA A 114 -4.36 -14.67 4.51
CA ALA A 114 -3.28 -13.68 4.59
C ALA A 114 -2.40 -13.66 3.33
N LEU A 115 -2.19 -14.82 2.69
CA LEU A 115 -1.48 -14.91 1.42
C LEU A 115 -2.27 -14.22 0.29
N ALA A 116 -3.57 -14.49 0.18
CA ALA A 116 -4.43 -13.86 -0.81
C ALA A 116 -4.45 -12.32 -0.63
N MET A 117 -4.55 -11.84 0.61
CA MET A 117 -4.48 -10.41 0.91
C MET A 117 -3.13 -9.81 0.52
N ALA A 118 -2.01 -10.48 0.83
CA ALA A 118 -0.68 -10.02 0.45
C ALA A 118 -0.51 -9.94 -1.08
N LEU A 119 -0.97 -10.96 -1.81
CA LEU A 119 -0.96 -11.00 -3.27
C LEU A 119 -1.79 -9.84 -3.86
N PHE A 120 -2.99 -9.63 -3.34
CA PHE A 120 -3.89 -8.56 -3.79
C PHE A 120 -3.31 -7.17 -3.51
N PHE A 121 -2.94 -6.89 -2.26
CA PHE A 121 -2.49 -5.56 -1.85
C PHE A 121 -1.12 -5.18 -2.42
N ALA A 122 -0.29 -6.15 -2.82
CA ALA A 122 0.98 -5.84 -3.49
C ALA A 122 0.78 -5.09 -4.81
N LEU A 123 -0.38 -5.23 -5.45
CA LEU A 123 -0.76 -4.45 -6.63
C LEU A 123 -0.88 -2.95 -6.34
N TYR A 124 -1.02 -2.53 -5.08
CA TYR A 124 -1.20 -1.13 -4.74
C TYR A 124 0.03 -0.30 -5.04
N PHE A 125 1.23 -0.87 -4.98
CA PHE A 125 2.46 -0.16 -5.31
C PHE A 125 2.55 0.22 -6.80
N PRO A 126 2.47 -0.73 -7.75
CA PRO A 126 2.49 -0.37 -9.16
C PRO A 126 1.28 0.46 -9.59
N LEU A 127 0.07 0.15 -9.11
CA LEU A 127 -1.13 0.92 -9.45
C LEU A 127 -1.12 2.33 -8.83
N GLY A 128 -0.72 2.44 -7.56
CA GLY A 128 -0.58 3.70 -6.85
C GLY A 128 0.47 4.61 -7.50
N ASN A 129 1.65 4.06 -7.83
CA ASN A 129 2.67 4.81 -8.56
C ASN A 129 2.19 5.27 -9.94
N MET A 130 1.47 4.42 -10.68
CA MET A 130 0.89 4.76 -11.97
C MET A 130 -0.14 5.90 -11.84
N LEU A 131 -1.04 5.81 -10.86
CA LEU A 131 -2.06 6.83 -10.60
C LEU A 131 -1.43 8.16 -10.18
N VAL A 132 -0.50 8.14 -9.22
CA VAL A 132 0.21 9.35 -8.76
C VAL A 132 0.95 10.00 -9.92
N ASN A 133 1.63 9.23 -10.77
CA ASN A 133 2.32 9.77 -11.94
C ASN A 133 1.35 10.41 -12.94
N LYS A 134 0.20 9.79 -13.18
CA LYS A 134 -0.85 10.34 -14.06
C LYS A 134 -1.39 11.65 -13.50
N LEU A 135 -1.77 11.69 -12.21
CA LEU A 135 -2.26 12.89 -11.54
C LEU A 135 -1.21 14.01 -11.50
N TYR A 136 0.04 13.66 -11.19
CA TYR A 136 1.13 14.63 -11.15
C TYR A 136 1.35 15.29 -12.53
N LYS A 137 1.32 14.50 -13.62
CA LYS A 137 1.41 15.05 -14.98
C LYS A 137 0.23 15.96 -15.30
N LEU A 138 -0.99 15.57 -14.94
CA LEU A 138 -2.19 16.36 -15.20
C LEU A 138 -2.20 17.69 -14.45
N LEU A 139 -1.79 17.70 -13.18
CA LEU A 139 -1.87 18.87 -12.30
C LEU A 139 -0.66 19.80 -12.42
N PHE A 140 0.54 19.26 -12.67
CA PHE A 140 1.79 20.03 -12.57
C PHE A 140 2.60 20.08 -13.87
N ALA A 141 2.49 19.10 -14.77
CA ALA A 141 3.26 19.14 -16.02
C ALA A 141 2.68 20.10 -17.07
N LYS A 142 1.42 20.53 -16.92
CA LYS A 142 0.78 21.50 -17.82
C LYS A 142 1.22 22.95 -17.56
N ASN A 143 1.81 23.24 -16.41
CA ASN A 143 2.26 24.58 -16.00
C ASN A 143 3.71 24.92 -16.40
N LYS A 144 4.34 24.11 -17.26
CA LYS A 144 5.65 24.41 -17.89
C LYS A 144 5.47 24.80 -19.37
N LYS A 145 4.63 25.81 -19.64
CA LYS A 145 4.64 26.55 -20.90
C LYS A 145 4.90 28.01 -20.61
#